data_AF-A1RSG6-F1
#
_entry.id   AF-A1RSG6-F1
#
_cell.length_a   1.000
_cell.length_b   1.000
_cell.length_c   1.000
_cell.angle_alpha   90.00
_cell.angle_beta   90.00
_cell.angle_gamma   90.00
#
_symmetry.space_group_name_H-M   'P 1'
#
loop_
_entity.id
_entity.type
_entity.pdbx_description
1 polymer ?
#
loop_
_entity_poly.entity_id
_entity_poly.type
_entity_poly.pdbx_seq_one_letter_code
_entity_poly.pdbx_strand_id
1 'polypeptide(L)' 'MRMATVHTMLGPHAYILQRYGISPHDDITTAVEKLKHTMPHLARLLKEIAIIRET' A
#
# COMPACT_ATOMS: atom_id res chain seq x y z
N MET A 1 2.52 3.24 17.80
CA MET A 1 1.71 3.66 16.64
C MET A 1 1.55 2.44 15.75
N ARG A 2 0.34 1.92 15.52
CA ARG A 2 0.14 0.80 14.59
C ARG A 2 0.04 1.40 13.19
N MET A 3 1.03 1.19 12.33
CA MET A 3 0.95 1.66 10.95
C MET A 3 -0.20 0.96 10.24
N ALA A 4 -0.97 1.72 9.45
CA ALA A 4 -2.07 1.16 8.68
C ALA A 4 -1.53 0.13 7.68
N THR A 5 -2.24 -0.99 7.57
CA THR A 5 -1.98 -1.98 6.52
C THR A 5 -2.63 -1.56 5.22
N VAL A 6 -2.14 -2.12 4.11
CA VAL A 6 -2.76 -1.98 2.78
C VAL A 6 -4.24 -2.35 2.82
N HIS A 7 -4.61 -3.40 3.57
CA HIS A 7 -6.01 -3.81 3.76
C HIS A 7 -6.84 -2.77 4.51
N THR A 8 -6.32 -2.12 5.56
CA THR A 8 -7.07 -1.04 6.22
C THR A 8 -7.30 0.17 5.31
N MET A 9 -6.43 0.42 4.33
CA MET A 9 -6.54 1.58 3.43
C MET A 9 -7.41 1.31 2.19
N LEU A 10 -7.31 0.11 1.63
CA LEU A 10 -7.97 -0.27 0.36
C LEU A 10 -9.11 -1.26 0.53
N GLY A 11 -9.31 -1.80 1.74
CA GLY A 11 -10.27 -2.85 2.02
C GLY A 11 -10.05 -4.07 1.12
N PRO A 12 -11.11 -4.64 0.51
CA PRO A 12 -10.99 -5.85 -0.31
C PRO A 12 -10.13 -5.65 -1.56
N HIS A 13 -9.96 -4.41 -2.03
CA HIS A 13 -9.11 -4.12 -3.20
C HIS A 13 -7.62 -4.35 -2.92
N ALA A 14 -7.19 -4.48 -1.66
CA ALA A 14 -5.80 -4.80 -1.31
C ALA A 14 -5.30 -6.11 -1.94
N TYR A 15 -6.18 -7.10 -2.11
CA TYR A 15 -5.80 -8.42 -2.66
C TYR A 15 -5.36 -8.35 -4.13
N ILE A 16 -5.77 -7.32 -4.90
CA ILE A 16 -5.28 -7.14 -6.27
C ILE A 16 -3.77 -6.90 -6.32
N LEU A 17 -3.18 -6.39 -5.23
CA LEU A 17 -1.76 -6.04 -5.17
C LEU A 17 -0.86 -7.25 -4.91
N GLN A 18 -1.42 -8.42 -4.57
CA GLN A 18 -0.65 -9.66 -4.42
C GLN A 18 0.08 -10.05 -5.72
N ARG A 19 -0.51 -9.75 -6.89
CA ARG A 19 0.15 -9.96 -8.20
C ARG A 19 1.41 -9.11 -8.40
N TYR A 20 1.62 -8.12 -7.55
CA TYR A 20 2.79 -7.24 -7.52
C TYR A 20 3.70 -7.52 -6.32
N GLY A 21 3.51 -8.65 -5.63
CA GLY A 21 4.32 -9.05 -4.48
C GLY A 21 3.99 -8.31 -3.18
N ILE A 22 2.84 -7.64 -3.11
CA ILE A 22 2.40 -6.89 -1.93
C ILE A 22 1.36 -7.68 -1.15
N SER A 23 1.62 -7.88 0.13
CA SER A 23 0.64 -8.50 1.04
C SER A 23 -0.40 -7.47 1.48
N PRO A 24 -1.69 -7.80 1.53
CA PRO A 24 -2.71 -6.94 2.16
C PRO A 24 -2.39 -6.59 3.62
N HIS A 25 -1.55 -7.40 4.27
CA HIS A 25 -1.14 -7.22 5.66
C HIS A 25 0.16 -6.44 5.83
N ASP A 26 0.87 -6.12 4.74
CA ASP A 26 2.01 -5.21 4.79
C ASP A 26 1.52 -3.84 5.28
N ASP A 27 2.31 -3.17 6.11
CA ASP A 27 2.12 -1.74 6.36
C ASP A 27 2.40 -0.93 5.10
N ILE A 28 1.83 0.28 5.02
CA ILE A 28 1.98 1.14 3.84
C ILE A 28 3.43 1.44 3.50
N THR A 29 4.30 1.67 4.49
CA THR A 29 5.72 1.96 4.25
C THR A 29 6.42 0.78 3.59
N THR A 30 6.21 -0.42 4.12
CA THR A 30 6.75 -1.68 3.56
C THR A 30 6.26 -1.90 2.14
N ALA A 31 4.96 -1.72 1.88
CA ALA A 31 4.39 -1.87 0.55
C ALA A 31 4.95 -0.85 -0.46
N VAL A 32 5.13 0.41 -0.04
CA VAL A 32 5.74 1.46 -0.87
C VAL A 32 7.18 1.11 -1.22
N GLU A 33 8.01 0.69 -0.27
CA GLU A 33 9.41 0.34 -0.54
C GLU A 33 9.53 -0.88 -1.46
N LYS A 34 8.68 -1.91 -1.30
CA LYS A 34 8.62 -3.05 -2.24
C LYS A 34 8.29 -2.62 -3.67
N LEU A 35 7.38 -1.65 -3.83
CA LEU A 35 6.92 -1.17 -5.15
C LEU A 35 7.86 -0.14 -5.79
N LYS A 36 8.68 0.56 -5.01
CA LYS A 36 9.48 1.71 -5.45
C LYS A 36 10.39 1.42 -6.65
N HIS A 37 10.94 0.20 -6.70
CA HIS A 37 11.89 -0.19 -7.74
C HIS A 37 11.22 -0.80 -8.98
N THR A 38 10.08 -1.47 -8.82
CA THR A 38 9.41 -2.21 -9.90
C THR A 38 8.24 -1.44 -10.50
N MET A 39 7.54 -0.65 -9.68
CA MET A 39 6.31 0.04 -10.03
C MET A 39 6.18 1.39 -9.28
N PRO A 40 7.05 2.37 -9.59
CA PRO A 40 7.10 3.64 -8.86
C PRO A 40 5.77 4.42 -8.88
N HIS A 41 4.97 4.28 -9.93
CA HIS A 41 3.65 4.90 -10.02
C HIS A 41 2.66 4.32 -9.01
N LEU A 42 2.71 3.01 -8.77
CA LEU A 42 1.85 2.33 -7.80
C LEU A 42 2.30 2.67 -6.37
N ALA A 43 3.62 2.76 -6.14
CA ALA A 43 4.17 3.24 -4.88
C ALA A 43 3.68 4.67 -4.56
N ARG A 44 3.69 5.56 -5.56
CA ARG A 44 3.17 6.94 -5.41
C ARG A 44 1.68 6.95 -5.10
N LEU A 45 0.86 6.21 -5.85
CA LEU A 45 -0.58 6.11 -5.62
C LEU A 45 -0.90 5.64 -4.20
N LEU A 46 -0.21 4.59 -3.73
CA LEU A 46 -0.43 4.04 -2.39
C LEU A 46 -0.10 5.07 -1.30
N LYS A 47 0.95 5.86 -1.49
CA LYS A 47 1.34 6.96 -0.59
C LYS A 47 0.30 8.09 -0.58
N GLU A 48 -0.23 8.47 -1.74
CA GLU A 48 -1.30 9.48 -1.86
C GLU A 48 -2.58 9.02 -1.16
N ILE A 49 -2.98 7.76 -1.33
CA ILE A 49 -4.16 7.19 -0.67
C ILE A 49 -4.00 7.21 0.85
N ALA A 50 -2.82 6.86 1.36
CA ALA A 50 -2.55 6.89 2.80
C ALA A 50 -2.70 8.31 3.37
N ILE A 51 -2.19 9.33 2.67
CA ILE A 51 -2.34 10.74 3.08
C ILE A 51 -3.81 11.15 3.13
N ILE A 52 -4.62 10.80 2.12
CA ILE A 52 -6.04 11.18 2.04
C ILE A 52 -6.89 10.52 3.16
N ARG A 53 -6.52 9.32 3.60
CA ARG A 53 -7.28 8.52 4.57
C ARG A 53 -6.89 8.79 6.03
N GLU A 54 -5.77 9.46 6.26
CA GLU A 54 -5.32 9.89 7.59
C GLU A 54 -5.85 11.29 7.99
N THR A 55 -6.43 12.03 7.04
CA THR A 55 -7.19 13.28 7.24
C THR A 55 -8.69 13.02 7.37
#